data_AF-G0MWJ4-F1
#
_entry.id   AF-G0MWJ4-F1
#
_cell.length_a   1.000
_cell.length_b   1.000
_cell.length_c   1.000
_cell.angle_alpha   90.00
_cell.angle_beta   90.00
_cell.angle_gamma   90.00
#
_symmetry.space_group_name_H-M   'P 1'
#
loop_
_entity.id
_entity.type
_entity.pdbx_description
1 polymer ?
#
loop_
_entity_poly.entity_id
_entity_poly.type
_entity_poly.pdbx_seq_one_letter_code
_entity_poly.pdbx_strand_id
1 'polypeptide(L)'
;MKTLLCLFALVAVSVAFVARPLEDSALNCLMCEVGVRAAENPADREAHTVEDKFDAECKKEFGAIPFIEKDCEKYGNSKLDPIINELEGGTAPEDVCEKLKECPKKN
;
A
#
# COMPACT_ATOMS: atom_id res chain seq x y z
N MET A 1 -20.40 19.52 36.63
CA MET A 1 -20.28 20.03 35.24
C MET A 1 -18.88 19.90 34.63
N LYS A 2 -17.78 19.86 35.41
CA LYS A 2 -16.42 19.71 34.88
C LYS A 2 -16.04 18.26 34.53
N THR A 3 -16.55 17.29 35.29
CA THR A 3 -16.32 15.84 35.09
C THR A 3 -17.05 15.26 33.89
N LEU A 4 -18.21 15.83 33.52
CA LEU A 4 -18.98 15.42 32.34
C LEU A 4 -18.27 15.82 31.03
N LEU A 5 -17.59 16.97 30.99
CA LEU A 5 -16.86 17.45 29.81
C LEU A 5 -15.63 16.59 29.48
N CYS A 6 -14.99 15.98 30.49
CA CYS A 6 -13.84 15.10 30.28
C CYS A 6 -14.21 13.74 29.67
N LEU A 7 -15.42 13.23 29.96
CA LEU A 7 -15.88 11.95 29.41
C LEU A 7 -16.23 12.06 27.91
N PHE A 8 -16.76 13.19 27.47
CA PHE A 8 -17.06 13.42 26.05
C PHE A 8 -15.78 13.51 25.17
N ALA A 9 -14.68 14.04 25.72
CA ALA A 9 -13.41 14.11 25.01
C ALA A 9 -12.78 12.72 24.77
N LEU A 10 -12.94 11.77 25.72
CA LEU A 10 -12.43 10.40 25.57
C LEU A 10 -13.18 9.60 24.50
N VAL A 11 -14.50 9.80 24.38
CA VAL A 11 -15.31 9.11 23.37
C VAL A 11 -14.96 9.58 21.95
N ALA A 12 -14.73 10.88 21.74
CA ALA A 12 -14.36 11.41 20.42
C ALA A 12 -13.04 10.83 19.88
N VAL A 13 -12.05 10.57 20.75
CA VAL A 13 -10.76 9.97 20.35
C VAL A 13 -10.91 8.51 19.90
N SER A 14 -11.86 7.77 20.48
CA SER A 14 -12.09 6.37 20.10
C SER A 14 -12.70 6.21 18.69
N VAL A 15 -13.56 7.14 18.25
CA VAL A 15 -14.22 7.06 16.94
C VAL A 15 -13.25 7.33 15.79
N ALA A 16 -12.24 8.18 16.00
CA ALA A 16 -11.21 8.45 14.99
C ALA A 16 -10.29 7.24 14.71
N PHE A 17 -10.16 6.30 15.65
CA PHE A 17 -9.35 5.09 15.45
C PHE A 17 -10.05 4.03 14.58
N VAL A 18 -11.38 3.98 14.59
CA VAL A 18 -12.17 3.01 13.80
C VAL A 18 -12.29 3.44 12.33
N ALA A 19 -12.05 4.73 12.03
CA ALA A 19 -12.16 5.32 10.69
C ALA A 19 -10.83 5.34 9.90
N ARG A 20 -9.76 4.70 10.40
CA ARG A 20 -8.48 4.58 9.68
C ARG A 20 -8.37 3.58 8.52
N PRO A 21 -9.34 2.69 8.19
CA PRO A 21 -9.09 1.74 7.10
C PRO A 21 -8.99 2.43 5.73
N LEU A 22 -9.52 3.65 5.56
CA LEU A 22 -9.51 4.32 4.27
C LEU A 22 -8.11 4.84 3.87
N GLU A 23 -7.33 5.36 4.81
CA GLU A 23 -5.97 5.86 4.54
C GLU A 23 -5.00 4.70 4.28
N ASP A 24 -5.09 3.62 5.07
CA ASP A 24 -4.29 2.41 4.87
C ASP A 24 -4.63 1.74 3.52
N SER A 25 -5.91 1.61 3.18
CA SER A 25 -6.32 1.02 1.89
C SER A 25 -5.92 1.89 0.69
N ALA A 26 -5.94 3.22 0.81
CA ALA A 26 -5.50 4.09 -0.28
C ALA A 26 -3.98 4.02 -0.50
N LEU A 27 -3.19 4.02 0.58
CA LEU A 27 -1.74 3.91 0.48
C LEU A 27 -1.31 2.54 -0.04
N ASN A 28 -1.93 1.46 0.45
CA ASN A 28 -1.65 0.11 -0.04
C ASN A 28 -2.01 -0.06 -1.52
N CYS A 29 -3.11 0.55 -1.98
CA CYS A 29 -3.48 0.57 -3.39
C CYS A 29 -2.39 1.24 -4.24
N LEU A 30 -1.93 2.42 -3.82
CA LEU A 30 -0.87 3.16 -4.52
C LEU A 30 0.45 2.38 -4.54
N MET A 31 0.86 1.82 -3.40
CA MET A 31 2.06 0.97 -3.32
C MET A 31 1.93 -0.29 -4.17
N CYS A 32 0.76 -0.90 -4.23
CA CYS A 32 0.52 -2.04 -5.12
C CYS A 32 0.72 -1.64 -6.59
N GLU A 33 0.16 -0.51 -7.02
CA GLU A 33 0.33 -0.04 -8.40
C GLU A 33 1.79 0.26 -8.74
N VAL A 34 2.57 0.80 -7.80
CA VAL A 34 4.04 0.94 -7.94
C VAL A 34 4.70 -0.43 -8.08
N GLY A 35 4.34 -1.40 -7.23
CA GLY A 35 4.87 -2.77 -7.31
C GLY A 35 4.56 -3.46 -8.64
N VAL A 36 3.36 -3.25 -9.18
CA VAL A 36 2.97 -3.75 -10.50
C VAL A 36 3.85 -3.11 -11.58
N ARG A 37 4.05 -1.79 -11.58
CA ARG A 37 4.93 -1.11 -12.55
C ARG A 37 6.40 -1.55 -12.42
N ALA A 38 6.84 -1.84 -11.21
CA ALA A 38 8.18 -2.39 -10.98
C ALA A 38 8.32 -3.76 -11.65
N ALA A 39 7.31 -4.63 -11.55
CA ALA A 39 7.33 -6.03 -11.97
C ALA A 39 6.69 -6.34 -13.35
N GLU A 40 6.03 -5.38 -14.00
CA GLU A 40 5.23 -5.64 -15.22
C GLU A 40 6.08 -6.16 -16.38
N ASN A 41 7.32 -5.67 -16.50
CA ASN A 41 8.27 -6.14 -17.49
C ASN A 41 8.83 -7.50 -17.08
N PRO A 42 8.55 -8.59 -17.83
CA PRO A 42 9.02 -9.93 -17.49
C PRO A 42 10.54 -10.08 -17.47
N ALA A 43 11.28 -9.20 -18.16
CA ALA A 43 12.74 -9.19 -18.13
C ALA A 43 13.32 -8.69 -16.79
N ASP A 44 12.51 -7.98 -15.99
CA ASP A 44 12.93 -7.32 -14.75
C ASP A 44 12.43 -8.07 -13.50
N ARG A 45 11.81 -9.25 -13.65
CA ARG A 45 11.15 -10.01 -12.56
C ARG A 45 12.11 -10.80 -11.65
N GLU A 46 13.41 -10.57 -11.75
CA GLU A 46 14.33 -11.07 -10.73
C GLU A 46 14.05 -10.34 -9.41
N ALA A 47 13.83 -11.08 -8.31
CA ALA A 47 13.32 -10.54 -7.05
C ALA A 47 14.05 -9.27 -6.58
N HIS A 48 15.39 -9.29 -6.59
CA HIS A 48 16.20 -8.13 -6.19
C HIS A 48 16.04 -6.91 -7.13
N THR A 49 15.78 -7.15 -8.42
CA THR A 49 15.59 -6.07 -9.40
C THR A 49 14.22 -5.40 -9.22
N VAL A 50 13.18 -6.20 -8.93
CA VAL A 50 11.84 -5.66 -8.64
C VAL A 50 11.84 -4.87 -7.34
N GLU A 51 12.47 -5.39 -6.28
CA GLU A 51 12.59 -4.72 -4.98
C GLU A 51 13.32 -3.37 -5.11
N ASP A 52 14.48 -3.34 -5.74
CA ASP A 52 15.27 -2.10 -5.92
C ASP A 52 14.48 -1.05 -6.73
N LYS A 53 13.78 -1.49 -7.78
CA LYS A 53 12.96 -0.61 -8.61
C LYS A 53 11.74 -0.10 -7.85
N PHE A 54 11.09 -0.97 -7.08
CA PHE A 54 9.98 -0.59 -6.21
C PHE A 54 10.41 0.45 -5.18
N ASP A 55 11.51 0.23 -4.47
CA ASP A 55 11.98 1.17 -3.44
C ASP A 55 12.33 2.54 -4.04
N ALA A 56 12.96 2.56 -5.21
CA ALA A 56 13.26 3.80 -5.93
C ALA A 56 12.00 4.56 -6.36
N GLU A 57 11.00 3.86 -6.91
CA GLU A 57 9.74 4.46 -7.34
C GLU A 57 8.87 4.89 -6.15
N CYS A 58 8.80 4.07 -5.09
CA CYS A 58 8.05 4.35 -3.88
C CYS A 58 8.58 5.62 -3.19
N LYS A 59 9.91 5.75 -3.05
CA LYS A 59 10.53 6.97 -2.53
C LYS A 59 10.29 8.18 -3.42
N LYS A 60 10.28 8.01 -4.75
CA LYS A 60 10.06 9.09 -5.70
C LYS A 60 8.61 9.61 -5.65
N GLU A 61 7.63 8.72 -5.60
CA GLU A 61 6.21 9.09 -5.61
C GLU A 61 5.75 9.63 -4.26
N PHE A 62 6.25 9.05 -3.17
CA PHE A 62 5.74 9.34 -1.84
C PHE A 62 6.73 10.06 -0.94
N GLY A 63 7.89 10.50 -1.43
CA GLY A 63 8.97 11.09 -0.62
C GLY A 63 8.61 12.37 0.15
N ALA A 64 7.46 12.98 -0.12
CA ALA A 64 6.90 14.07 0.68
C ALA A 64 6.23 13.59 1.99
N ILE A 65 5.93 12.29 2.10
CA ILE A 65 5.31 11.67 3.26
C ILE A 65 6.41 11.33 4.29
N PRO A 66 6.33 11.85 5.53
CA PRO A 66 7.28 11.50 6.57
C PRO A 66 7.29 10.00 6.85
N PHE A 67 8.47 9.42 7.00
CA PHE A 67 8.69 8.01 7.35
C PHE A 67 8.26 6.98 6.29
N ILE A 68 7.91 7.42 5.09
CA ILE A 68 7.44 6.53 4.03
C ILE A 68 8.44 5.44 3.64
N GLU A 69 9.74 5.70 3.78
CA GLU A 69 10.79 4.73 3.47
C GLU A 69 10.58 3.41 4.23
N LYS A 70 10.09 3.46 5.48
CA LYS A 70 9.80 2.25 6.26
C LYS A 70 8.58 1.50 5.75
N ASP A 71 7.57 2.23 5.28
CA ASP A 71 6.36 1.62 4.74
C ASP A 71 6.64 1.02 3.35
N CYS A 72 7.45 1.69 2.52
CA CYS A 72 8.00 1.14 1.28
C CYS A 72 8.75 -0.16 1.57
N GLU A 73 9.79 -0.14 2.42
CA GLU A 73 10.59 -1.32 2.75
C GLU A 73 9.70 -2.48 3.26
N LYS A 74 8.76 -2.19 4.16
CA LYS A 74 7.84 -3.20 4.69
C LYS A 74 6.91 -3.76 3.61
N TYR A 75 6.39 -2.91 2.73
CA TYR A 75 5.53 -3.32 1.64
C TYR A 75 6.30 -4.18 0.64
N GLY A 76 7.48 -3.71 0.19
CA GLY A 76 8.39 -4.42 -0.70
C GLY A 76 8.62 -5.85 -0.25
N ASN A 77 9.10 -6.00 0.99
CA ASN A 77 9.42 -7.29 1.62
C ASN A 77 8.24 -8.25 1.82
N SER A 78 6.99 -7.76 1.82
CA SER A 78 5.82 -8.59 2.19
C SER A 78 4.76 -8.73 1.11
N LYS A 79 4.81 -7.90 0.07
CA LYS A 79 3.73 -7.77 -0.92
C LYS A 79 4.18 -7.83 -2.38
N LEU A 80 5.47 -7.69 -2.69
CA LEU A 80 5.94 -7.82 -4.08
C LEU A 80 5.83 -9.25 -4.62
N ASP A 81 6.15 -10.26 -3.81
CA ASP A 81 6.03 -11.67 -4.21
C ASP A 81 4.60 -12.03 -4.70
N PRO A 82 3.51 -11.72 -3.97
CA PRO A 82 2.15 -11.89 -4.47
C PRO A 82 1.86 -11.16 -5.79
N ILE A 83 2.40 -9.95 -5.98
CA ILE A 83 2.22 -9.15 -7.20
C ILE A 83 2.90 -9.84 -8.39
N ILE A 84 4.15 -10.28 -8.22
CA ILE A 84 4.92 -11.01 -9.24
C ILE A 84 4.19 -12.30 -9.61
N ASN A 85 3.74 -13.07 -8.62
CA ASN A 85 3.02 -14.33 -8.85
C ASN A 85 1.73 -14.14 -9.67
N GLU A 86 0.99 -13.06 -9.42
CA GLU A 86 -0.21 -12.75 -10.22
C GLU A 86 0.13 -12.38 -11.67
N LEU A 87 1.18 -11.58 -11.87
CA LEU A 87 1.68 -11.21 -13.20
C LEU A 87 2.27 -12.40 -13.97
N GLU A 88 2.89 -13.36 -13.28
CA GLU A 88 3.38 -14.61 -13.87
C GLU A 88 2.23 -15.59 -14.16
N GLY A 89 1.19 -15.57 -13.32
CA GLY A 89 -0.06 -16.30 -13.53
C GLY A 89 -0.92 -15.77 -14.67
N GLY A 90 -0.51 -14.66 -15.30
CA GLY A 90 -1.19 -14.05 -16.45
C GLY A 90 -2.33 -13.10 -16.08
N THR A 91 -2.43 -12.67 -14.82
CA THR A 91 -3.32 -11.56 -14.43
C THR A 91 -2.83 -10.28 -15.10
N ALA A 92 -3.76 -9.54 -15.72
CA ALA A 92 -3.44 -8.26 -16.35
C ALA A 92 -2.94 -7.25 -15.30
N PRO A 93 -1.87 -6.47 -15.55
CA PRO A 93 -1.30 -5.52 -14.60
C PRO A 93 -2.36 -4.62 -13.92
N GLU A 94 -3.33 -4.13 -14.70
CA GLU A 94 -4.42 -3.28 -14.24
C GLU A 94 -5.38 -3.93 -13.22
N ASP A 95 -5.43 -5.26 -13.19
CA ASP A 95 -6.33 -6.06 -12.36
C ASP A 95 -5.65 -6.64 -11.11
N VAL A 96 -4.30 -6.68 -11.07
CA VAL A 96 -3.53 -7.32 -10.00
C VAL A 96 -3.91 -6.75 -8.62
N CYS A 97 -3.93 -5.43 -8.48
CA CYS A 97 -4.16 -4.80 -7.18
C CYS A 97 -5.60 -4.93 -6.68
N GLU A 98 -6.58 -5.02 -7.59
CA GLU A 98 -7.95 -5.37 -7.21
C GLU A 98 -8.02 -6.85 -6.77
N LYS A 99 -7.39 -7.75 -7.52
CA LYS A 99 -7.39 -9.18 -7.23
C LYS A 99 -6.73 -9.51 -5.88
N LEU A 100 -5.64 -8.80 -5.55
CA LEU A 100 -4.97 -8.88 -4.26
C LEU A 100 -5.69 -8.12 -3.14
N LYS A 101 -6.78 -7.40 -3.46
CA LYS A 101 -7.58 -6.58 -2.54
C LYS A 101 -6.81 -5.43 -1.89
N GLU A 102 -5.72 -5.00 -2.52
CA GLU A 102 -4.98 -3.81 -2.13
C GLU A 102 -5.72 -2.54 -2.62
N CYS A 103 -6.46 -2.65 -3.73
CA CYS A 103 -7.34 -1.61 -4.25
C CYS A 103 -8.83 -1.99 -4.16
N PRO A 104 -9.74 -1.01 -4.04
CA PRO A 104 -11.17 -1.25 -4.22
C PRO A 104 -11.47 -1.64 -5.67
N LYS A 105 -12.58 -2.36 -5.88
CA LYS A 105 -13.00 -2.77 -7.23
C LYS A 105 -13.29 -1.58 -8.11
N LYS A 106 -12.78 -1.60 -9.35
CA LYS A 106 -13.14 -0.60 -10.37
C LYS A 106 -14.52 -0.98 -10.92
N ASN A 107 -15.55 -0.24 -10.50
CA ASN A 107 -16.91 -0.34 -11.05
C ASN A 107 -17.01 0.28 -12.44
#